data_AF-A0A1Q3KTQ3-F1
#
_entry.id   AF-A0A1Q3KTQ3-F1
#
_cell.length_a   1.000
_cell.length_b   1.000
_cell.length_c   1.000
_cell.angle_alpha   90.00
_cell.angle_beta   90.00
_cell.angle_gamma   90.00
#
_symmetry.space_group_name_H-M   'P 1'
#
loop_
_entity.id
_entity.type
_entity.pdbx_description
1 polymer ?
#
loop_
_entity_poly.entity_id
_entity_poly.type
_entity_poly.pdbx_seq_one_letter_code
_entity_poly.pdbx_strand_id
1 'polypeptide(L)'
;MTHPPAIVVGELLALRRSLRGTKWDSIHLDHFVQVLCRLDDDRHGFTLDDLHAIENAWVGEPGETWSGGFVVRLKDGSRAHVDGRAGQSHWSDDSDIEACLLGTGERQPELGSRYGWQTHVWNEELARTLNEFLVRFAAQRGQLPEESSR
;
A
#
# COMPACT_ATOMS: atom_id res chain seq x y z
N MET A 1 11.94 -6.95 17.47
CA MET A 1 10.55 -6.50 17.64
C MET A 1 10.48 -5.06 17.22
N THR A 2 10.15 -4.79 15.97
CA THR A 2 9.40 -3.55 15.69
C THR A 2 8.52 -3.75 14.47
N HIS A 3 7.30 -4.21 14.75
CA HIS A 3 6.11 -3.73 14.05
C HIS A 3 6.21 -2.20 13.86
N PRO A 4 5.60 -1.62 12.80
CA PRO A 4 5.40 -0.17 12.78
C PRO A 4 4.82 0.26 14.12
N PRO A 5 5.32 1.34 14.74
CA PRO A 5 4.90 1.70 16.08
C PRO A 5 3.38 1.79 16.12
N ALA A 6 2.73 1.22 17.13
CA ALA A 6 1.26 1.21 17.22
C ALA A 6 0.64 2.61 17.05
N ILE A 7 1.41 3.65 17.39
CA ILE A 7 1.11 5.06 17.15
C ILE A 7 0.92 5.36 15.67
N VAL A 8 1.86 4.94 14.81
CA VAL A 8 1.85 5.20 13.37
C VAL A 8 0.66 4.53 12.70
N VAL A 9 0.38 3.29 13.07
CA VAL A 9 -0.82 2.56 12.61
C VAL A 9 -2.09 3.27 13.08
N GLY A 10 -2.12 3.72 14.34
CA GLY A 10 -3.24 4.49 14.89
C GLY A 10 -3.49 5.81 14.15
N GLU A 11 -2.44 6.55 13.81
CA GLU A 11 -2.51 7.80 13.03
C GLU A 11 -3.03 7.55 11.62
N LEU A 12 -2.57 6.48 10.97
CA LEU A 12 -3.02 6.09 9.62
C LEU A 12 -4.52 5.76 9.63
N LEU A 13 -4.97 4.96 10.59
CA LEU A 13 -6.38 4.61 10.75
C LEU A 13 -7.25 5.83 11.10
N ALA A 14 -6.72 6.75 11.90
CA ALA A 14 -7.41 8.01 12.24
C ALA A 14 -7.58 8.90 10.99
N LEU A 15 -6.55 9.05 10.16
CA LEU A 15 -6.64 9.75 8.89
C LEU A 15 -7.64 9.09 7.95
N ARG A 16 -7.61 7.76 7.80
CA ARG A 16 -8.60 7.05 6.99
C ARG A 16 -10.03 7.31 7.47
N ARG A 17 -10.26 7.32 8.78
CA ARG A 17 -11.58 7.58 9.38
C ARG A 17 -12.07 9.00 9.12
N SER A 18 -11.20 10.01 9.19
CA SER A 18 -11.58 11.41 8.93
C SER A 18 -11.95 11.68 7.47
N LEU A 19 -11.52 10.81 6.55
CA LEU A 19 -11.79 10.91 5.11
C LEU A 19 -13.07 10.18 4.66
N ARG A 20 -13.80 9.50 5.56
CA ARG A 20 -15.09 8.86 5.23
C ARG A 20 -16.13 9.88 4.77
N GLY A 21 -16.97 9.50 3.80
CA GLY A 21 -17.96 10.39 3.19
C GLY A 21 -17.40 11.47 2.26
N THR A 22 -16.09 11.44 1.96
CA THR A 22 -15.45 12.37 1.01
C THR A 22 -15.13 11.66 -0.30
N LYS A 23 -14.51 12.36 -1.27
CA LYS A 23 -14.00 11.75 -2.51
C LYS A 23 -13.00 10.60 -2.32
N TRP A 24 -12.48 10.44 -1.10
CA TRP A 24 -11.51 9.41 -0.71
C TRP A 24 -12.16 8.13 -0.18
N ASP A 25 -13.48 8.12 -0.02
CA ASP A 25 -14.19 7.00 0.57
C ASP A 25 -14.36 5.87 -0.44
N SER A 26 -13.28 5.14 -0.67
CA SER A 26 -13.22 4.02 -1.61
C SER A 26 -12.76 2.74 -0.92
N ILE A 27 -13.30 1.62 -1.39
CA ILE A 27 -12.89 0.27 -0.96
C ILE A 27 -11.40 0.01 -1.23
N HIS A 28 -10.85 0.59 -2.31
CA HIS A 28 -9.44 0.48 -2.64
C HIS A 28 -8.55 1.17 -1.60
N LEU A 29 -8.96 2.35 -1.11
CA LEU A 29 -8.24 3.02 -0.04
C LEU A 29 -8.34 2.26 1.28
N ASP A 30 -9.51 1.69 1.60
CA ASP A 30 -9.66 0.84 2.79
C ASP A 30 -8.66 -0.31 2.78
N HIS A 31 -8.60 -1.05 1.67
CA HIS A 31 -7.70 -2.19 1.58
C HIS A 31 -6.23 -1.78 1.55
N PHE A 32 -5.88 -0.71 0.84
CA PHE A 32 -4.54 -0.14 0.90
C PHE A 32 -4.12 0.18 2.34
N VAL A 33 -4.97 0.86 3.11
CA VAL A 33 -4.70 1.17 4.53
C VAL A 33 -4.53 -0.11 5.36
N GLN A 34 -5.36 -1.13 5.14
CA GLN A 34 -5.24 -2.40 5.85
C GLN A 34 -3.94 -3.14 5.54
N VAL A 35 -3.46 -3.09 4.29
CA VAL A 35 -2.17 -3.64 3.88
C VAL A 35 -1.03 -2.90 4.60
N LEU A 36 -1.04 -1.56 4.57
CA LEU A 36 -0.01 -0.74 5.23
C LEU A 36 0.06 -0.98 6.75
N CYS A 37 -1.07 -1.18 7.41
CA CYS A 37 -1.13 -1.47 8.84
C CYS A 37 -0.46 -2.80 9.24
N ARG A 38 -0.22 -3.69 8.27
CA ARG A 38 0.29 -5.06 8.48
C ARG A 38 1.71 -5.26 7.96
N LEU A 39 2.27 -4.29 7.27
CA LEU A 39 3.71 -4.29 6.97
C LEU A 39 4.48 -4.40 8.27
N ASP A 40 5.54 -5.19 8.23
CA ASP A 40 6.23 -5.68 9.41
C ASP A 40 7.67 -5.96 9.02
N ASP A 41 8.62 -5.39 9.75
CA ASP A 41 10.04 -5.47 9.42
C ASP A 41 10.57 -6.91 9.53
N ASP A 42 10.21 -7.60 10.61
CA ASP A 42 10.68 -8.95 10.88
C ASP A 42 10.20 -9.94 9.79
N ARG A 43 9.00 -9.73 9.24
CA ARG A 43 8.41 -10.57 8.18
C ARG A 43 8.74 -10.12 6.75
N HIS A 44 8.78 -8.82 6.49
CA HIS A 44 8.82 -8.25 5.14
C HIS A 44 10.09 -7.46 4.83
N GLY A 45 10.92 -7.17 5.84
CA GLY A 45 12.16 -6.40 5.74
C GLY A 45 11.97 -4.89 5.64
N PHE A 46 10.74 -4.39 5.87
CA PHE A 46 10.43 -2.97 5.98
C PHE A 46 9.05 -2.73 6.62
N THR A 47 8.82 -1.50 7.06
CA THR A 47 7.57 -1.04 7.68
C THR A 47 6.92 0.09 6.87
N LEU A 48 5.73 0.52 7.29
CA LEU A 48 5.08 1.73 6.78
C LEU A 48 5.98 2.98 6.85
N ASP A 49 6.81 3.11 7.90
CA ASP A 49 7.66 4.29 8.07
C ASP A 49 8.78 4.35 7.03
N ASP A 50 9.10 3.25 6.36
CA ASP A 50 10.16 3.18 5.35
C ASP A 50 9.67 3.59 3.95
N LEU A 51 8.35 3.73 3.75
CA LEU A 51 7.79 4.10 2.46
C LEU A 51 8.13 5.55 2.11
N HIS A 52 8.57 5.74 0.87
CA HIS A 52 8.78 7.05 0.26
C HIS A 52 7.67 7.40 -0.75
N ALA A 53 7.35 6.48 -1.65
CA ALA A 53 6.33 6.69 -2.69
C ALA A 53 5.75 5.37 -3.22
N ILE A 54 4.55 5.43 -3.79
CA ILE A 54 3.98 4.36 -4.62
C ILE A 54 4.40 4.61 -6.06
N GLU A 55 5.04 3.64 -6.71
CA GLU A 55 5.46 3.79 -8.11
C GLU A 55 4.39 3.32 -9.08
N ASN A 56 3.70 2.23 -8.74
CA ASN A 56 2.53 1.78 -9.45
C ASN A 56 1.66 0.93 -8.52
N ALA A 57 0.39 0.76 -8.87
CA ALA A 57 -0.57 -0.04 -8.13
C ALA A 57 -1.34 -0.94 -9.10
N TRP A 58 -1.92 -2.01 -8.62
CA TRP A 58 -2.83 -2.84 -9.38
C TRP A 58 -3.95 -3.30 -8.47
N VAL A 59 -5.07 -3.67 -9.08
CA VAL A 59 -6.22 -4.24 -8.39
C VAL A 59 -6.80 -5.34 -9.28
N GLY A 60 -7.30 -6.40 -8.66
CA GLY A 60 -8.05 -7.44 -9.35
C GLY A 60 -9.37 -6.92 -9.91
N GLU A 61 -10.01 -7.75 -10.73
CA GLU A 61 -11.24 -7.38 -11.42
C GLU A 61 -12.41 -7.07 -10.45
N PRO A 62 -13.34 -6.19 -10.86
CA PRO A 62 -14.58 -5.95 -10.11
C PRO A 62 -15.41 -7.24 -9.95
N GLY A 63 -15.98 -7.43 -8.76
CA GLY A 63 -16.90 -8.55 -8.47
C GLY A 63 -16.27 -9.71 -7.68
N GLU A 64 -14.96 -9.67 -7.44
CA GLU A 64 -14.23 -10.66 -6.65
C GLU A 64 -13.88 -10.14 -5.25
N THR A 65 -13.49 -11.06 -4.35
CA THR A 65 -12.84 -10.69 -3.09
C THR A 65 -11.59 -9.88 -3.42
N TRP A 66 -11.43 -8.70 -2.82
CA TRP A 66 -10.40 -7.77 -3.27
C TRP A 66 -9.01 -8.40 -3.25
N SER A 67 -8.31 -8.28 -4.36
CA SER A 67 -6.87 -8.47 -4.47
C SER A 67 -6.27 -7.22 -5.05
N GLY A 68 -5.09 -6.85 -4.60
CA GLY A 68 -4.42 -5.68 -5.10
C GLY A 68 -3.04 -5.57 -4.51
N GLY A 69 -2.28 -4.67 -5.09
CA GLY A 69 -0.92 -4.50 -4.64
C GLY A 69 -0.29 -3.29 -5.28
N PHE A 70 0.96 -3.08 -4.94
CA PHE A 70 1.69 -1.91 -5.38
C PHE A 70 3.19 -2.16 -5.35
N VAL A 71 3.89 -1.43 -6.20
CA VAL A 71 5.34 -1.28 -6.09
C VAL A 71 5.59 0.00 -5.31
N VAL A 72 6.35 -0.10 -4.23
CA VAL A 72 6.82 1.05 -3.46
C VAL A 72 8.28 1.33 -3.73
N ARG A 73 8.64 2.60 -3.59
CA ARG A 73 10.01 3.00 -3.32
C ARG A 73 10.14 3.31 -1.84
N LEU A 74 11.18 2.75 -1.23
CA LEU A 74 11.54 2.97 0.16
C LEU A 74 12.49 4.18 0.28
N LYS A 75 12.63 4.71 1.50
CA LYS A 75 13.46 5.90 1.81
C LYS A 75 14.95 5.69 1.56
N ASP A 76 15.43 4.45 1.63
CA ASP A 76 16.80 4.08 1.29
C ASP A 76 17.04 3.98 -0.23
N GLY A 77 16.00 4.19 -1.05
CA GLY A 77 16.03 4.10 -2.50
C GLY A 77 15.77 2.70 -3.05
N SER A 78 15.67 1.68 -2.21
CA SER A 78 15.26 0.34 -2.61
C SER A 78 13.77 0.31 -3.00
N ARG A 79 13.36 -0.79 -3.62
CA ARG A 79 12.00 -0.97 -4.15
C ARG A 79 11.44 -2.28 -3.64
N ALA A 80 10.15 -2.30 -3.33
CA ALA A 80 9.46 -3.50 -2.87
C ALA A 80 8.14 -3.66 -3.61
N HIS A 81 7.72 -4.91 -3.82
CA HIS A 81 6.37 -5.24 -4.23
C HIS A 81 5.58 -5.71 -3.03
N VAL A 82 4.35 -5.26 -2.93
CA VAL A 82 3.41 -5.63 -1.88
C VAL A 82 2.13 -6.11 -2.55
N ASP A 83 1.68 -7.29 -2.13
CA ASP A 83 0.40 -7.89 -2.47
C ASP A 83 -0.45 -7.96 -1.20
N GLY A 84 -1.72 -7.61 -1.33
CA GLY A 84 -2.73 -7.83 -0.31
C GLY A 84 -3.95 -8.51 -0.91
N ARG A 85 -4.54 -9.39 -0.11
CA ARG A 85 -5.79 -10.05 -0.43
C ARG A 85 -6.76 -9.96 0.73
N ALA A 86 -8.00 -9.65 0.38
CA ALA A 86 -9.12 -9.78 1.28
C ALA A 86 -9.74 -11.18 1.11
N GLY A 87 -10.02 -11.88 2.20
CA GLY A 87 -10.81 -13.12 2.16
C GLY A 87 -12.28 -12.88 1.77
N GLN A 88 -12.76 -11.63 1.89
CA GLN A 88 -14.13 -11.20 1.64
C GLN A 88 -14.15 -9.84 0.91
N SER A 89 -15.31 -9.19 0.81
CA SER A 89 -15.44 -7.80 0.36
C SER A 89 -14.81 -6.76 1.31
N HIS A 90 -14.26 -7.23 2.43
CA HIS A 90 -13.57 -6.46 3.46
C HIS A 90 -12.42 -7.29 4.02
N TRP A 91 -11.49 -6.62 4.71
CA TRP A 91 -10.42 -7.30 5.43
C TRP A 91 -11.00 -8.21 6.53
N SER A 92 -10.61 -9.49 6.54
CA SER A 92 -11.11 -10.52 7.46
C SER A 92 -9.96 -11.45 7.89
N ASP A 93 -10.26 -12.48 8.68
CA ASP A 93 -9.24 -13.40 9.20
C ASP A 93 -8.54 -14.21 8.09
N ASP A 94 -9.24 -14.43 6.97
CA ASP A 94 -8.71 -15.14 5.80
C ASP A 94 -7.92 -14.22 4.84
N SER A 95 -7.69 -12.97 5.24
CA SER A 95 -6.90 -12.00 4.48
C SER A 95 -5.41 -12.15 4.75
N ASP A 96 -4.59 -12.05 3.71
CA ASP A 96 -3.14 -12.09 3.81
C ASP A 96 -2.47 -10.90 3.09
N ILE A 97 -1.21 -10.69 3.46
CA ILE A 97 -0.29 -9.86 2.69
C ILE A 97 0.98 -10.65 2.42
N GLU A 98 1.59 -10.36 1.28
CA GLU A 98 2.96 -10.75 0.93
C GLU A 98 3.71 -9.48 0.49
N ALA A 99 4.98 -9.39 0.86
CA ALA A 99 5.83 -8.29 0.43
C ALA A 99 7.26 -8.77 0.27
N CYS A 100 7.94 -8.31 -0.78
CA CYS A 100 9.31 -8.66 -1.07
C CYS A 100 10.07 -7.48 -1.69
N LEU A 101 11.37 -7.39 -1.38
CA LEU A 101 12.27 -6.45 -2.05
C LEU A 101 12.50 -6.90 -3.50
N LEU A 102 12.44 -5.94 -4.42
CA LEU A 102 12.66 -6.18 -5.85
C LEU A 102 14.14 -6.11 -6.21
N GLY A 103 14.54 -6.90 -7.21
CA GLY A 103 15.89 -6.87 -7.74
C GLY A 103 16.22 -5.54 -8.42
N THR A 104 17.51 -5.21 -8.52
CA THR A 104 17.98 -4.03 -9.26
C THR A 104 17.55 -4.11 -10.71
N GLY A 105 16.74 -3.12 -11.16
CA GLY A 105 16.26 -3.01 -12.54
C GLY A 105 14.88 -3.61 -12.82
N GLU A 106 14.30 -4.36 -11.87
CA GLU A 106 12.98 -4.96 -12.03
C GLU A 106 11.87 -3.92 -11.83
N ARG A 107 11.32 -3.34 -12.91
CA ARG A 107 10.30 -2.28 -12.79
C ARG A 107 9.03 -2.76 -12.10
N GLN A 108 8.49 -3.90 -12.51
CA GLN A 108 7.26 -4.45 -11.97
C GLN A 108 7.39 -5.96 -12.06
N PRO A 109 7.09 -6.70 -10.98
CA PRO A 109 7.00 -8.14 -11.11
C PRO A 109 5.88 -8.48 -12.09
N GLU A 110 6.04 -9.58 -12.82
CA GLU A 110 4.92 -10.14 -13.56
C GLU A 110 3.82 -10.51 -12.56
N LEU A 111 2.62 -9.99 -12.79
CA LEU A 111 1.46 -10.33 -11.99
C LEU A 111 1.02 -11.73 -12.42
N GLY A 112 1.63 -12.74 -11.80
CA GLY A 112 1.27 -14.13 -11.99
C GLY A 112 -0.15 -14.39 -11.51
N SER A 113 -0.86 -15.29 -12.20
CA SER A 113 -2.17 -15.72 -11.74
C SER A 113 -1.99 -16.57 -10.47
N ARG A 114 -2.14 -15.98 -9.27
CA ARG A 114 -2.08 -16.74 -8.01
C ARG A 114 -3.16 -17.85 -7.98
N TYR A 115 -4.25 -17.68 -8.76
CA TYR A 115 -5.32 -18.68 -8.92
C TYR A 115 -5.89 -18.85 -10.35
N GLY A 116 -5.24 -18.35 -11.41
CA GLY A 116 -5.66 -18.65 -12.81
C GLY A 116 -6.89 -17.92 -13.35
N TRP A 117 -7.62 -17.13 -12.56
CA TRP A 117 -8.83 -16.38 -12.99
C TRP A 117 -8.74 -14.87 -12.85
N GLN A 118 -7.67 -14.34 -12.26
CA GLN A 118 -7.55 -12.90 -12.03
C GLN A 118 -6.76 -12.27 -13.17
N THR A 119 -7.40 -11.40 -13.96
CA THR A 119 -6.64 -10.45 -14.77
C THR A 119 -6.21 -9.31 -13.84
N HIS A 120 -4.91 -9.04 -13.81
CA HIS A 120 -4.36 -7.94 -13.02
C HIS A 120 -3.75 -6.93 -13.96
N VAL A 121 -4.14 -5.68 -13.83
CA VAL A 121 -3.60 -4.60 -14.65
C VAL A 121 -3.08 -3.49 -13.76
N TRP A 122 -1.87 -3.06 -14.05
CA TRP A 122 -1.27 -1.89 -13.43
C TRP A 122 -2.10 -0.64 -13.72
N ASN A 123 -2.30 0.18 -12.69
CA ASN A 123 -3.17 1.34 -12.67
C ASN A 123 -2.42 2.53 -12.06
N GLU A 124 -1.90 3.38 -12.94
CA GLU A 124 -1.15 4.58 -12.56
C GLU A 124 -2.02 5.65 -11.88
N GLU A 125 -3.32 5.71 -12.18
CA GLU A 125 -4.27 6.64 -11.56
C GLU A 125 -4.54 6.25 -10.09
N LEU A 126 -4.69 4.95 -9.84
CA LEU A 126 -4.75 4.42 -8.48
C LEU A 126 -3.45 4.73 -7.75
N ALA A 127 -2.28 4.46 -8.35
CA ALA A 127 -0.98 4.78 -7.74
C ALA A 127 -0.86 6.26 -7.37
N ARG A 128 -1.31 7.17 -8.23
CA ARG A 128 -1.34 8.62 -7.96
C ARG A 128 -2.24 8.96 -6.78
N THR A 129 -3.44 8.39 -6.74
CA THR A 129 -4.39 8.59 -5.63
C THR A 129 -3.80 8.10 -4.30
N LEU A 130 -3.14 6.93 -4.29
CA LEU A 130 -2.49 6.39 -3.11
C LEU A 130 -1.32 7.27 -2.64
N ASN A 131 -0.53 7.84 -3.57
CA ASN A 131 0.52 8.80 -3.22
C ASN A 131 -0.04 10.08 -2.58
N GLU A 132 -1.10 10.66 -3.14
CA GLU A 132 -1.73 11.85 -2.56
C GLU A 132 -2.20 11.60 -1.11
N PHE A 133 -2.69 10.38 -0.83
CA PHE A 133 -3.01 9.95 0.53
C PHE A 133 -1.76 9.84 1.42
N LEU A 134 -0.66 9.24 0.93
CA LEU A 134 0.61 9.16 1.68
C LEU A 134 1.18 10.55 1.99
N VAL A 135 1.11 11.49 1.04
CA VAL A 135 1.56 12.88 1.26
C VAL A 135 0.75 13.54 2.37
N ARG A 136 -0.57 13.34 2.40
CA ARG A 136 -1.42 13.83 3.50
C ARG A 136 -1.07 13.20 4.83
N PHE A 137 -0.79 11.90 4.84
CA PHE A 137 -0.37 11.19 6.04
C PHE A 137 0.96 11.74 6.57
N ALA A 138 1.95 11.91 5.69
CA ALA A 138 3.23 12.52 6.03
C ALA A 138 3.07 13.96 6.53
N ALA A 139 2.22 14.78 5.88
CA ALA A 139 1.93 16.14 6.30
C ALA A 139 1.32 16.20 7.71
N GLN A 140 0.37 15.32 8.03
CA GLN A 140 -0.23 15.22 9.36
C GLN A 140 0.82 14.90 10.44
N ARG A 141 1.85 14.14 10.08
CA ARG A 141 2.96 13.76 10.98
C ARG A 141 4.11 14.78 10.99
N GLY A 142 4.00 15.88 10.24
CA GLY A 142 5.09 16.86 10.09
C GLY A 142 6.29 16.34 9.30
N GLN A 143 6.11 15.29 8.49
CA GLN A 143 7.15 14.57 7.74
C GLN A 143 7.12 14.90 6.23
N LEU A 144 6.77 16.13 5.84
CA LEU A 144 6.76 16.50 4.43
C LEU A 144 8.14 16.23 3.78
N PRO A 145 8.19 15.71 2.54
CA PRO A 145 9.44 15.72 1.79
C PRO A 145 9.89 17.17 1.68
N GLU A 146 11.14 17.47 2.03
CA GLU A 146 11.72 18.76 1.70
C GLU A 146 11.54 18.96 0.19
N GLU A 147 10.80 20.00 -0.19
CA GLU A 147 10.73 20.43 -1.58
C GLU A 147 12.18 20.68 -2.01
N SER A 148 12.69 19.82 -2.92
CA SER A 148 13.93 20.09 -3.62
C SER A 148 13.76 21.41 -4.36
N SER A 149 14.20 22.47 -3.70
CA SER A 149 14.30 23.80 -4.27
C SER A 149 15.20 23.70 -5.49
N ARG A 150 14.60 23.91 -6.66
CA ARG A 150 15.34 24.22 -7.88
C ARG A 150 15.85 25.66 -7.82
#